data_AF-A0A177CCW1-F1
#
_entry.id   AF-A0A177CCW1-F1
#
_cell.length_a   1.000
_cell.length_b   1.000
_cell.length_c   1.000
_cell.angle_alpha   90.00
_cell.angle_beta   90.00
_cell.angle_gamma   90.00
#
_symmetry.space_group_name_H-M   'P 1'
#
loop_
_entity.id
_entity.type
_entity.pdbx_description
1 polymer ?
#
loop_
_entity_poly.entity_id
_entity_poly.type
_entity_poly.pdbx_seq_one_letter_code
_entity_poly.pdbx_strand_id
1 'polypeptide(L)'
;MPPDSSSFMALNCPHDAVLPEYMGLFSLAAPPNTDLWRKPPSGDISTAPVLYTALRNPFIAAEVTVAADWELEWDQGGLVIFAGAPPGRVATAVPRPSADSTAPLTTQALSHPATPVPTSQNAGQRPGPGAGAAAAAAAAAAAVAQPQAPPPYMPPTPASKWVKVGLEFCNGACHATSVVATSDGADWARADVVRRPELRVKIERIGCALWVWYEDEVAGWKKLREVTWFFWGVEDKAVRVGVYASRPANFGTSMYERRQGFSVSPRNLCVDFEGLEIF
;
A
#
# COMPACT_ATOMS: atom_id res chain seq x y z
N MET A 1 -11.28 4.93 22.99
CA MET A 1 -12.42 3.99 23.11
C MET A 1 -12.35 3.01 21.95
N PRO A 2 -12.44 1.70 22.21
CA PRO A 2 -12.41 0.71 21.14
C PRO A 2 -13.59 0.90 20.17
N PRO A 3 -13.39 0.69 18.86
CA PRO A 3 -14.48 0.73 17.87
C PRO A 3 -15.61 -0.27 18.19
N ASP A 4 -16.87 0.17 18.11
CA ASP A 4 -18.04 -0.72 18.15
C ASP A 4 -18.33 -1.36 16.77
N SER A 5 -19.17 -2.39 16.73
CA SER A 5 -19.58 -3.12 15.52
C SER A 5 -20.20 -2.27 14.41
N SER A 6 -20.74 -1.08 14.73
CA SER A 6 -21.26 -0.15 13.72
C SER A 6 -20.16 0.68 13.05
N SER A 7 -18.97 0.68 13.63
CA SER A 7 -17.85 1.56 13.28
C SER A 7 -16.66 0.87 12.62
N PHE A 8 -16.65 -0.47 12.54
CA PHE A 8 -15.62 -1.24 11.86
C PHE A 8 -16.17 -2.12 10.72
N MET A 9 -15.28 -2.55 9.85
CA MET A 9 -15.55 -3.42 8.71
C MET A 9 -14.64 -4.62 8.74
N ALA A 10 -15.14 -5.75 8.24
CA ALA A 10 -14.34 -6.95 8.00
C ALA A 10 -13.85 -7.01 6.55
N LEU A 11 -12.63 -7.50 6.35
CA LEU A 11 -12.04 -7.85 5.07
C LEU A 11 -11.47 -9.25 5.18
N ASN A 12 -11.74 -10.09 4.18
CA ASN A 12 -11.29 -11.49 4.09
C ASN A 12 -11.68 -12.38 5.29
N CYS A 13 -12.67 -11.99 6.08
CA CYS A 13 -13.28 -12.88 7.06
C CYS A 13 -14.27 -13.83 6.37
N PRO A 14 -14.38 -15.09 6.81
CA PRO A 14 -15.43 -16.00 6.37
C PRO A 14 -16.84 -15.37 6.48
N HIS A 15 -17.74 -15.70 5.56
CA HIS A 15 -19.09 -15.13 5.55
C HIS A 15 -19.92 -15.48 6.79
N ASP A 16 -19.60 -16.60 7.43
CA ASP A 16 -20.19 -17.12 8.66
C ASP A 16 -19.41 -16.70 9.92
N ALA A 17 -18.35 -15.89 9.77
CA ALA A 17 -17.59 -15.40 10.92
C ALA A 17 -18.46 -14.48 11.79
N VAL A 18 -18.59 -14.84 13.06
CA VAL A 18 -19.20 -13.99 14.08
C VAL A 18 -18.22 -12.86 14.41
N LEU A 19 -18.56 -11.63 14.00
CA LEU A 19 -17.76 -10.45 14.32
C LEU A 19 -18.01 -10.03 15.78
N PRO A 20 -17.01 -9.47 16.48
CA PRO A 20 -17.17 -9.00 17.85
C PRO A 20 -18.15 -7.82 17.92
N GLU A 21 -18.85 -7.66 19.05
CA GLU A 21 -19.75 -6.51 19.26
C GLU A 21 -18.96 -5.19 19.37
N TYR A 22 -17.74 -5.26 19.91
CA TYR A 22 -16.79 -4.15 20.01
C TYR A 22 -15.36 -4.69 20.00
N MET A 23 -14.40 -3.90 19.51
CA MET A 23 -13.00 -4.30 19.37
C MET A 23 -12.18 -4.07 20.65
N GLY A 24 -12.73 -4.38 21.83
CA GLY A 24 -12.00 -4.20 23.10
C GLY A 24 -11.26 -5.46 23.56
N LEU A 25 -11.95 -6.62 23.48
CA LEU A 25 -11.39 -7.94 23.76
C LEU A 25 -12.08 -8.95 22.83
N PHE A 26 -11.33 -9.55 21.91
CA PHE A 26 -11.88 -10.48 20.91
C PHE A 26 -10.78 -11.32 20.26
N SER A 27 -11.18 -12.37 19.54
CA SER A 27 -10.28 -13.21 18.76
C SER A 27 -10.56 -13.10 17.26
N LEU A 28 -9.51 -13.15 16.43
CA LEU A 28 -9.62 -13.22 14.97
C LEU A 28 -8.99 -14.53 14.48
N ALA A 29 -9.78 -15.33 13.78
CA ALA A 29 -9.32 -16.58 13.19
C ALA A 29 -8.73 -16.34 11.78
N ALA A 30 -7.50 -16.81 11.55
CA ALA A 30 -6.83 -16.83 10.26
C ALA A 30 -6.69 -18.27 9.73
N PRO A 31 -7.41 -18.61 8.64
CA PRO A 31 -7.23 -19.87 7.95
C PRO A 31 -5.81 -20.05 7.39
N PRO A 32 -5.37 -21.30 7.12
CA PRO A 32 -4.12 -21.56 6.40
C PRO A 32 -4.06 -20.89 5.02
N ASN A 33 -2.86 -20.55 4.56
CA ASN A 33 -2.57 -19.84 3.31
C ASN A 33 -3.14 -18.41 3.26
N THR A 34 -3.23 -17.75 4.40
CA THR A 34 -3.60 -16.33 4.49
C THR A 34 -2.38 -15.45 4.68
N ASP A 35 -2.32 -14.31 3.98
CA ASP A 35 -1.23 -13.34 4.10
C ASP A 35 -1.68 -11.93 3.65
N LEU A 36 -0.92 -10.92 4.10
CA LEU A 36 -1.01 -9.53 3.64
C LEU A 36 0.40 -9.09 3.22
N TRP A 37 0.66 -9.08 1.92
CA TRP A 37 1.98 -8.80 1.35
C TRP A 37 1.88 -8.15 -0.04
N ARG A 38 2.84 -7.30 -0.41
CA ARG A 38 2.96 -6.74 -1.76
C ARG A 38 4.24 -7.20 -2.45
N LYS A 39 4.11 -7.96 -3.53
CA LYS A 39 5.21 -8.37 -4.39
C LYS A 39 5.51 -7.28 -5.43
N PRO A 40 6.78 -6.90 -5.64
CA PRO A 40 7.15 -6.04 -6.75
C PRO A 40 6.74 -6.65 -8.11
N PRO A 41 6.36 -5.84 -9.12
CA PRO A 41 6.24 -4.39 -9.06
C PRO A 41 4.95 -3.88 -8.40
N SER A 42 3.87 -4.67 -8.31
CA SER A 42 2.59 -4.21 -7.71
C SER A 42 1.57 -5.32 -7.41
N GLY A 43 2.01 -6.56 -7.18
CA GLY A 43 1.12 -7.70 -6.92
C GLY A 43 0.75 -7.82 -5.44
N ASP A 44 -0.50 -7.54 -5.07
CA ASP A 44 -0.99 -7.71 -3.70
C ASP A 44 -1.45 -9.15 -3.42
N ILE A 45 -0.92 -9.74 -2.35
CA ILE A 45 -1.54 -10.86 -1.64
C ILE A 45 -2.31 -10.24 -0.48
N SER A 46 -3.64 -10.29 -0.54
CA SER A 46 -4.53 -9.78 0.49
C SER A 46 -5.60 -10.81 0.79
N THR A 47 -5.21 -11.84 1.54
CA THR A 47 -6.08 -12.94 1.97
C THR A 47 -6.19 -13.04 3.50
N ALA A 48 -5.32 -12.34 4.24
CA ALA A 48 -5.42 -12.20 5.69
C ALA A 48 -6.75 -11.57 6.12
N PRO A 49 -7.45 -12.15 7.11
CA PRO A 49 -8.56 -11.50 7.80
C PRO A 49 -8.11 -10.19 8.45
N VAL A 50 -8.91 -9.14 8.27
CA VAL A 50 -8.66 -7.80 8.83
C VAL A 50 -9.97 -7.22 9.35
N LEU A 51 -9.95 -6.69 10.58
CA LEU A 51 -11.01 -5.84 11.11
C LEU A 51 -10.48 -4.40 11.21
N TYR A 52 -11.12 -3.44 10.55
CA TYR A 52 -10.63 -2.06 10.49
C TYR A 52 -11.75 -1.03 10.54
N THR A 53 -11.44 0.15 11.06
CA THR A 53 -12.31 1.32 11.04
C THR A 53 -11.82 2.36 10.03
N ALA A 54 -12.77 3.13 9.48
CA ALA A 54 -12.51 4.30 8.67
C ALA A 54 -12.45 5.55 9.56
N LEU A 55 -11.32 6.24 9.58
CA LEU A 55 -11.17 7.38 10.47
C LEU A 55 -11.93 8.59 9.93
N ARG A 56 -12.62 9.30 10.83
CA ARG A 56 -13.30 10.57 10.53
C ARG A 56 -12.45 11.78 10.89
N ASN A 57 -11.51 11.59 11.82
CA ASN A 57 -10.59 12.59 12.32
C ASN A 57 -9.16 12.21 11.90
N PRO A 58 -8.21 13.17 11.93
CA PRO A 58 -6.80 12.87 11.71
C PRO A 58 -6.31 11.81 12.69
N PHE A 59 -5.65 10.78 12.17
CA PHE A 59 -5.02 9.73 12.99
C PHE A 59 -3.92 10.31 13.87
N ILE A 60 -3.94 9.96 15.16
CA ILE A 60 -2.90 10.30 16.14
C ILE A 60 -2.08 9.05 16.46
N ALA A 61 -2.73 8.01 16.98
CA ALA A 61 -2.06 6.78 17.36
C ALA A 61 -3.04 5.60 17.42
N ALA A 62 -2.51 4.38 17.36
CA ALA A 62 -3.24 3.18 17.73
C ALA A 62 -2.33 2.19 18.43
N GLU A 63 -2.89 1.47 19.40
CA GLU A 63 -2.18 0.45 20.18
C GLU A 63 -3.08 -0.73 20.48
N VAL A 64 -2.48 -1.92 20.61
CA VAL A 64 -3.18 -3.16 20.96
C VAL A 64 -2.18 -4.17 21.54
N THR A 65 -2.65 -5.06 22.41
CA THR A 65 -1.93 -6.27 22.80
C THR A 65 -2.42 -7.44 21.98
N VAL A 66 -1.51 -8.19 21.37
CA VAL A 66 -1.82 -9.42 20.63
C VAL A 66 -1.24 -10.63 21.32
N ALA A 67 -1.97 -11.75 21.32
CA ALA A 67 -1.49 -13.05 21.81
C ALA A 67 -2.04 -14.18 20.95
N ALA A 68 -1.30 -15.27 20.80
CA ALA A 68 -1.76 -16.48 20.15
C ALA A 68 -0.90 -17.69 20.53
N ASP A 69 -1.40 -18.88 20.22
CA ASP A 69 -0.58 -20.09 20.15
C ASP A 69 0.18 -20.10 18.81
N TRP A 70 1.35 -19.43 18.79
CA TRP A 70 2.20 -19.34 17.61
C TRP A 70 2.89 -20.68 17.32
N GLU A 71 2.53 -21.33 16.22
CA GLU A 71 2.97 -22.69 15.93
C GLU A 71 3.70 -22.81 14.59
N LEU A 72 3.16 -22.19 13.54
CA LEU A 72 3.64 -22.39 12.19
C LEU A 72 4.49 -21.21 11.72
N GLU A 73 5.48 -21.51 10.87
CA GLU A 73 6.30 -20.45 10.29
C GLU A 73 5.43 -19.38 9.62
N TRP A 74 5.76 -18.14 9.95
CA TRP A 74 5.10 -16.92 9.51
C TRP A 74 3.67 -16.72 10.05
N ASP A 75 3.24 -17.46 11.09
CA ASP A 75 2.05 -17.05 11.87
C ASP A 75 2.23 -15.61 12.36
N GLN A 76 1.23 -14.75 12.13
CA GLN A 76 1.29 -13.32 12.43
C GLN A 76 -0.01 -12.78 13.01
N GLY A 77 0.11 -11.75 13.85
CA GLY A 77 -1.02 -10.95 14.31
C GLY A 77 -0.58 -9.58 14.81
N GLY A 78 -1.40 -8.56 14.63
CA GLY A 78 -1.02 -7.19 14.99
C GLY A 78 -1.94 -6.08 14.47
N LEU A 79 -1.42 -4.86 14.44
CA LEU A 79 -2.06 -3.69 13.88
C LEU A 79 -1.78 -3.56 12.39
N VAL A 80 -2.74 -2.98 11.67
CA VAL A 80 -2.57 -2.55 10.29
C VAL A 80 -3.17 -1.16 10.07
N ILE A 81 -2.47 -0.33 9.30
CA ILE A 81 -2.94 0.97 8.84
C ILE A 81 -2.85 1.07 7.32
N PHE A 82 -3.93 1.51 6.69
CA PHE A 82 -4.02 1.76 5.26
C PHE A 82 -4.17 3.26 5.01
N ALA A 83 -3.40 3.78 4.06
CA ALA A 83 -3.60 5.07 3.43
C ALA A 83 -4.28 4.83 2.07
N GLY A 84 -5.61 4.87 2.07
CA GLY A 84 -6.46 4.52 0.93
C GLY A 84 -7.36 3.31 1.19
N ALA A 85 -7.81 2.66 0.12
CA ALA A 85 -8.61 1.45 0.24
C ALA A 85 -7.70 0.26 0.60
N PRO A 86 -8.13 -0.65 1.50
CA PRO A 86 -7.39 -1.88 1.70
C PRO A 86 -7.27 -2.66 0.39
N PRO A 87 -6.13 -3.31 0.11
CA PRO A 87 -5.97 -4.15 -1.07
C PRO A 87 -7.01 -5.27 -1.08
N GLY A 88 -7.36 -5.78 -2.27
CA GLY A 88 -8.44 -6.77 -2.44
C GLY A 88 -9.85 -6.17 -2.45
N ARG A 89 -10.05 -4.93 -2.01
CA ARG A 89 -11.31 -4.20 -2.14
C ARG A 89 -11.28 -3.33 -3.40
N VAL A 90 -11.76 -3.86 -4.53
CA VAL A 90 -11.94 -3.03 -5.74
C VAL A 90 -12.99 -1.97 -5.43
N ALA A 91 -12.58 -0.71 -5.33
CA ALA A 91 -13.53 0.40 -5.31
C ALA A 91 -14.24 0.40 -6.68
N THR A 92 -15.55 0.18 -6.69
CA THR A 92 -16.38 0.47 -7.86
C THR A 92 -16.29 1.97 -8.13
N ALA A 93 -15.41 2.36 -9.05
CA ALA A 93 -15.41 3.70 -9.60
C ALA A 93 -16.75 3.89 -10.32
N VAL A 94 -17.65 4.67 -9.73
CA VAL A 94 -18.86 5.13 -10.42
C VAL A 94 -18.37 6.00 -11.60
N PRO A 95 -18.64 5.63 -12.86
CA PRO A 95 -18.30 6.47 -13.99
C PRO A 95 -19.10 7.76 -13.85
N ARG A 96 -18.41 8.91 -13.73
CA ARG A 96 -19.04 10.21 -13.93
C ARG A 96 -19.59 10.24 -15.36
N PRO A 97 -20.87 10.59 -15.59
CA PRO A 97 -21.36 10.77 -16.95
C PRO A 97 -20.56 11.89 -17.60
N SER A 98 -19.85 11.55 -18.68
CA SER A 98 -19.14 12.48 -19.54
C SER A 98 -20.15 13.44 -20.14
N ALA A 99 -20.00 14.73 -19.82
CA ALA A 99 -20.72 15.79 -20.50
C ALA A 99 -20.20 15.88 -21.94
N ASP A 100 -21.03 15.46 -22.90
CA ASP A 100 -20.83 15.76 -24.32
C ASP A 100 -20.72 17.28 -24.50
N SER A 101 -19.52 17.75 -24.85
CA SER A 101 -19.30 19.12 -25.28
C SER A 101 -19.21 19.16 -26.80
N THR A 102 -20.35 19.33 -27.46
CA THR A 102 -20.40 19.90 -28.81
C THR A 102 -20.54 21.42 -28.69
N ALA A 103 -19.45 22.16 -28.88
CA ALA A 103 -19.50 23.58 -29.23
C ALA A 103 -18.30 23.94 -30.13
N PRO A 104 -18.47 24.81 -31.15
CA PRO A 104 -17.55 24.93 -32.25
C PRO A 104 -16.37 25.87 -31.95
N LEU A 105 -15.25 25.65 -32.67
CA LEU A 105 -14.06 26.49 -32.64
C LEU A 105 -14.35 27.91 -33.16
N THR A 106 -14.04 28.92 -32.34
CA THR A 106 -13.84 30.29 -32.78
C THR A 106 -12.37 30.65 -32.55
N THR A 107 -11.64 30.90 -33.63
CA THR A 107 -10.24 31.32 -33.63
C THR A 107 -10.16 32.81 -33.29
N GLN A 108 -9.50 33.18 -32.19
CA GLN A 108 -8.99 34.54 -32.00
C GLN A 108 -7.52 34.48 -31.59
N ALA A 109 -6.69 35.03 -32.48
CA ALA A 109 -5.27 35.24 -32.30
C ALA A 109 -5.02 36.42 -31.35
N LEU A 110 -4.14 36.23 -30.37
CA LEU A 110 -3.58 37.32 -29.54
C LEU A 110 -2.11 37.50 -29.89
N SER A 111 -1.83 38.67 -30.47
CA SER A 111 -0.51 39.20 -30.82
C SER A 111 0.18 39.83 -29.61
N HIS A 112 1.44 39.50 -29.37
CA HIS A 112 2.34 40.25 -28.47
C HIS A 112 3.25 41.19 -29.29
N PRO A 113 3.43 42.47 -28.90
CA PRO A 113 4.45 43.32 -29.48
C PRO A 113 5.77 43.21 -28.70
N ALA A 114 6.88 43.09 -29.43
CA ALA A 114 8.24 43.21 -28.91
C ALA A 114 8.79 44.60 -29.24
N THR A 115 9.47 45.23 -28.28
CA THR A 115 10.15 46.52 -28.44
C THR A 115 11.68 46.31 -28.38
N PRO A 116 12.50 47.07 -29.13
CA PRO A 116 13.84 46.64 -29.54
C PRO A 116 14.99 47.49 -28.94
N VAL A 117 16.24 46.99 -29.03
CA VAL A 117 17.48 47.80 -28.91
C VAL A 117 18.60 47.15 -29.78
N PRO A 118 19.54 47.92 -30.40
CA PRO A 118 20.07 47.62 -31.73
C PRO A 118 21.59 47.36 -31.87
N THR A 119 21.94 46.92 -33.08
CA THR A 119 23.16 47.16 -33.90
C THR A 119 24.56 46.75 -33.43
N SER A 120 25.22 45.93 -34.25
CA SER A 120 26.56 46.23 -34.80
C SER A 120 26.79 45.52 -36.14
N GLN A 121 27.44 46.26 -37.04
CA GLN A 121 27.77 45.97 -38.44
C GLN A 121 28.93 44.96 -38.55
N ASN A 122 29.01 44.18 -39.65
CA ASN A 122 30.10 44.35 -40.64
C ASN A 122 29.91 43.51 -41.92
N ALA A 123 30.52 44.01 -43.00
CA ALA A 123 30.35 43.67 -44.41
C ALA A 123 31.24 42.53 -44.94
N GLY A 124 30.90 41.95 -46.11
CA GLY A 124 31.80 41.05 -46.86
C GLY A 124 31.23 40.33 -48.11
N GLN A 125 31.02 41.08 -49.19
CA GLN A 125 31.26 40.78 -50.64
C GLN A 125 31.02 39.38 -51.30
N ARG A 126 30.04 39.35 -52.25
CA ARG A 126 29.94 38.84 -53.68
C ARG A 126 31.05 37.97 -54.35
N PRO A 127 30.88 37.42 -55.60
CA PRO A 127 29.70 36.98 -56.42
C PRO A 127 29.86 35.70 -57.33
N GLY A 128 28.74 34.99 -57.63
CA GLY A 128 28.35 34.28 -58.91
C GLY A 128 29.24 33.19 -59.55
N PRO A 129 28.89 32.63 -60.74
CA PRO A 129 27.57 32.22 -61.30
C PRO A 129 27.58 30.75 -61.82
N GLY A 130 26.46 30.24 -62.35
CA GLY A 130 26.51 29.10 -63.30
C GLY A 130 25.33 28.13 -63.28
N ALA A 131 24.50 28.21 -64.33
CA ALA A 131 23.45 27.25 -64.65
C ALA A 131 24.02 25.94 -65.22
N GLY A 132 23.37 24.81 -64.94
CA GLY A 132 23.70 23.51 -65.52
C GLY A 132 22.62 22.48 -65.20
N ALA A 133 22.04 21.89 -66.25
CA ALA A 133 20.83 21.09 -66.24
C ALA A 133 20.98 19.67 -65.65
N ALA A 134 19.87 19.20 -65.07
CA ALA A 134 19.29 17.86 -65.12
C ALA A 134 20.17 16.62 -64.85
N ALA A 135 19.93 15.97 -63.72
CA ALA A 135 19.91 14.51 -63.64
C ALA A 135 18.92 14.08 -62.54
N ALA A 136 17.94 13.25 -62.93
CA ALA A 136 16.91 12.71 -62.07
C ALA A 136 17.48 11.69 -61.07
N ALA A 137 17.19 11.88 -59.79
CA ALA A 137 17.25 10.84 -58.77
C ALA A 137 16.04 11.01 -57.86
N ALA A 138 15.18 10.00 -57.83
CA ALA A 138 13.99 9.94 -57.02
C ALA A 138 14.37 10.00 -55.52
N ALA A 139 14.15 11.15 -54.90
CA ALA A 139 14.20 11.27 -53.44
C ALA A 139 12.84 10.83 -52.89
N ALA A 140 12.80 9.65 -52.29
CA ALA A 140 11.72 9.28 -51.39
C ALA A 140 11.66 10.32 -50.27
N ALA A 141 10.63 11.18 -50.29
CA ALA A 141 10.36 12.09 -49.20
C ALA A 141 9.98 11.25 -47.99
N ALA A 142 10.96 10.98 -47.12
CA ALA A 142 10.70 10.48 -45.79
C ALA A 142 9.82 11.52 -45.09
N ALA A 143 8.54 11.19 -44.94
CA ALA A 143 7.66 11.94 -44.06
C ALA A 143 8.29 11.90 -42.66
N VAL A 144 8.87 13.02 -42.24
CA VAL A 144 9.37 13.20 -40.88
C VAL A 144 8.14 13.06 -39.98
N ALA A 145 8.01 11.92 -39.32
CA ALA A 145 7.04 11.74 -38.25
C ALA A 145 7.32 12.84 -37.22
N GLN A 146 6.36 13.74 -37.04
CA GLN A 146 6.44 14.70 -35.95
C GLN A 146 6.62 13.92 -34.64
N PRO A 147 7.51 14.34 -33.73
CA PRO A 147 7.62 13.71 -32.42
C PRO A 147 6.24 13.81 -31.74
N GLN A 148 5.51 12.71 -31.67
CA GLN A 148 4.33 12.66 -30.82
C GLN A 148 4.83 12.90 -29.41
N ALA A 149 4.25 13.91 -28.74
CA ALA A 149 4.47 14.09 -27.32
C ALA A 149 4.19 12.76 -26.63
N PRO A 150 5.04 12.33 -25.67
CA PRO A 150 4.75 11.13 -24.91
C PRO A 150 3.33 11.24 -24.36
N PRO A 151 2.56 10.14 -24.33
CA PRO A 151 1.25 10.16 -23.71
C PRO A 151 1.40 10.81 -22.32
N PRO A 152 0.43 11.66 -21.90
CA PRO A 152 0.49 12.27 -20.59
C PRO A 152 0.76 11.17 -19.58
N TYR A 153 1.75 11.36 -18.71
CA TYR A 153 2.03 10.45 -17.62
C TYR A 153 0.72 10.31 -16.84
N MET A 154 0.00 9.21 -17.07
CA MET A 154 -1.07 8.83 -16.18
C MET A 154 -0.34 8.48 -14.89
N PRO A 155 -0.49 9.26 -13.81
CA PRO A 155 0.02 8.79 -12.54
C PRO A 155 -0.63 7.43 -12.32
N PRO A 156 0.14 6.35 -12.12
CA PRO A 156 -0.46 5.09 -11.70
C PRO A 156 -1.32 5.44 -10.50
N THR A 157 -2.59 4.97 -10.50
CA THR A 157 -3.49 5.14 -9.36
C THR A 157 -2.66 4.84 -8.12
N PRO A 158 -2.46 5.79 -7.18
CA PRO A 158 -1.52 5.57 -6.10
C PRO A 158 -1.93 4.29 -5.40
N ALA A 159 -1.11 3.23 -5.52
CA ALA A 159 -1.38 1.98 -4.85
C ALA A 159 -1.56 2.34 -3.37
N SER A 160 -2.66 1.89 -2.76
CA SER A 160 -2.91 2.21 -1.36
C SER A 160 -1.71 1.75 -0.54
N LYS A 161 -1.10 2.70 0.18
CA LYS A 161 0.05 2.41 1.04
C LYS A 161 -0.47 1.77 2.31
N TRP A 162 0.27 0.83 2.86
CA TRP A 162 -0.12 0.25 4.14
C TRP A 162 1.08 -0.15 4.97
N VAL A 163 0.90 -0.16 6.28
CA VAL A 163 1.88 -0.67 7.23
C VAL A 163 1.17 -1.67 8.13
N LYS A 164 1.77 -2.84 8.32
CA LYS A 164 1.42 -3.75 9.41
C LYS A 164 2.55 -3.81 10.42
N VAL A 165 2.20 -3.99 11.68
CA VAL A 165 3.14 -4.25 12.78
C VAL A 165 2.51 -5.29 13.70
N GLY A 166 3.30 -6.23 14.18
CA GLY A 166 2.77 -7.30 15.01
C GLY A 166 3.84 -8.23 15.54
N LEU A 167 3.36 -9.33 16.09
CA LEU A 167 4.17 -10.49 16.40
C LEU A 167 4.17 -11.43 15.18
N GLU A 168 5.34 -11.94 14.81
CA GLU A 168 5.52 -12.95 13.78
C GLU A 168 6.39 -14.10 14.27
N PHE A 169 5.93 -15.33 14.07
CA PHE A 169 6.68 -16.53 14.42
C PHE A 169 7.57 -16.97 13.25
N CYS A 170 8.88 -16.98 13.44
CA CYS A 170 9.80 -17.29 12.35
C CYS A 170 11.13 -17.80 12.89
N ASN A 171 11.64 -18.90 12.33
CA ASN A 171 12.83 -19.61 12.81
C ASN A 171 12.70 -20.09 14.27
N GLY A 172 11.53 -20.59 14.66
CA GLY A 172 11.29 -21.16 15.99
C GLY A 172 11.17 -20.16 17.14
N ALA A 173 11.01 -18.87 16.84
CA ALA A 173 10.87 -17.81 17.85
C ALA A 173 9.86 -16.73 17.40
N CYS A 174 9.27 -16.04 18.36
CA CYS A 174 8.40 -14.89 18.14
C CYS A 174 9.22 -13.61 17.98
N HIS A 175 8.84 -12.74 17.06
CA HIS A 175 9.50 -11.46 16.81
C HIS A 175 8.51 -10.33 16.65
N ALA A 176 8.89 -9.13 17.09
CA ALA A 176 8.22 -7.92 16.67
C ALA A 176 8.64 -7.61 15.22
N THR A 177 7.67 -7.46 14.33
CA THR A 177 7.92 -7.24 12.89
C THR A 177 7.05 -6.12 12.34
N SER A 178 7.49 -5.51 11.25
CA SER A 178 6.69 -4.55 10.50
C SER A 178 6.94 -4.69 9.01
N VAL A 179 5.87 -4.58 8.23
CA VAL A 179 5.92 -4.53 6.77
C VAL A 179 5.32 -3.21 6.31
N VAL A 180 6.03 -2.52 5.42
CA VAL A 180 5.60 -1.28 4.78
C VAL A 180 5.43 -1.54 3.29
N ALA A 181 4.22 -1.37 2.77
CA ALA A 181 3.95 -1.51 1.35
C ALA A 181 3.70 -0.16 0.69
N THR A 182 4.49 0.12 -0.35
CA THR A 182 4.37 1.28 -1.24
C THR A 182 3.93 0.83 -2.63
N SER A 183 3.96 1.72 -3.63
CA SER A 183 3.68 1.33 -5.03
C SER A 183 4.62 0.27 -5.56
N ASP A 184 5.84 0.18 -5.03
CA ASP A 184 6.93 -0.57 -5.66
C ASP A 184 7.11 -1.98 -5.05
N GLY A 185 6.51 -2.22 -3.88
CA GLY A 185 6.67 -3.46 -3.13
C GLY A 185 6.43 -3.31 -1.64
N ALA A 186 6.50 -4.43 -0.93
CA ALA A 186 6.57 -4.51 0.52
C ALA A 186 8.03 -4.60 1.00
N ASP A 187 8.36 -3.82 2.03
CA ASP A 187 9.64 -3.85 2.73
C ASP A 187 9.44 -4.27 4.19
N TRP A 188 10.13 -5.33 4.61
CA TRP A 188 9.96 -6.00 5.89
C TRP A 188 11.13 -5.75 6.83
N ALA A 189 10.81 -5.41 8.06
CA ALA A 189 11.74 -5.24 9.17
C ALA A 189 11.35 -6.13 10.33
N ARG A 190 12.36 -6.64 11.04
CA ARG A 190 12.23 -7.54 12.19
C ARG A 190 13.16 -7.09 13.29
N ALA A 191 12.65 -7.04 14.52
CA ALA A 191 13.44 -6.79 15.72
C ALA A 191 13.86 -8.11 16.41
N ASP A 192 14.47 -7.97 17.59
CA ASP A 192 14.91 -9.08 18.42
C ASP A 192 13.76 -10.01 18.83
N VAL A 193 14.14 -11.17 19.37
CA VAL A 193 13.20 -12.19 19.87
C VAL A 193 12.32 -11.63 20.98
N VAL A 194 11.02 -11.81 20.84
CA VAL A 194 10.02 -11.62 21.89
C VAL A 194 9.91 -12.94 22.66
N ARG A 195 10.14 -12.90 23.97
CA ARG A 195 10.18 -14.12 24.81
C ARG A 195 8.80 -14.59 25.26
N ARG A 196 7.78 -13.79 25.02
CA ARG A 196 6.39 -14.07 25.36
C ARG A 196 5.57 -14.40 24.12
N PRO A 197 4.48 -15.17 24.29
CA PRO A 197 3.50 -15.36 23.23
C PRO A 197 2.59 -14.13 23.05
N GLU A 198 2.81 -13.06 23.81
CA GLU A 198 2.07 -11.80 23.71
C GLU A 198 3.00 -10.64 23.34
N LEU A 199 2.46 -9.64 22.65
CA LEU A 199 3.18 -8.41 22.32
C LEU A 199 2.22 -7.23 22.27
N ARG A 200 2.55 -6.15 22.97
CA ARG A 200 1.88 -4.86 22.78
C ARG A 200 2.60 -4.07 21.70
N VAL A 201 1.83 -3.60 20.71
CA VAL A 201 2.34 -2.81 19.58
C VAL A 201 1.64 -1.48 19.50
N LYS A 202 2.34 -0.47 18.98
CA LYS A 202 1.80 0.88 18.79
C LYS A 202 2.29 1.48 17.48
N ILE A 203 1.39 2.18 16.80
CA ILE A 203 1.71 3.06 15.67
C ILE A 203 1.28 4.49 16.00
N GLU A 204 2.09 5.47 15.63
CA GLU A 204 1.86 6.88 15.98
C GLU A 204 2.22 7.80 14.80
N ARG A 205 1.38 8.79 14.53
CA ARG A 205 1.63 9.81 13.51
C ARG A 205 2.49 10.93 14.09
N ILE A 206 3.63 11.18 13.44
CA ILE A 206 4.52 12.31 13.74
C ILE A 206 4.63 13.18 12.48
N GLY A 207 3.80 14.23 12.40
CA GLY A 207 3.68 15.06 11.20
C GLY A 207 3.20 14.26 9.98
N CYS A 208 4.08 14.09 8.99
CA CYS A 208 3.82 13.25 7.81
C CYS A 208 4.37 11.82 7.93
N ALA A 209 5.06 11.48 9.02
CA ALA A 209 5.65 10.17 9.26
C ALA A 209 4.73 9.28 10.11
N LEU A 210 4.94 7.97 9.98
CA LEU A 210 4.37 6.95 10.87
C LEU A 210 5.51 6.30 11.64
N TRP A 211 5.46 6.36 12.96
CA TRP A 211 6.39 5.68 13.85
C TRP A 211 5.78 4.37 14.34
N VAL A 212 6.59 3.31 14.37
CA VAL A 212 6.19 1.96 14.72
C VAL A 212 6.96 1.53 15.96
N TRP A 213 6.23 1.04 16.97
CA TRP A 213 6.73 0.71 18.29
C TRP A 213 6.25 -0.68 18.74
N TYR A 214 7.01 -1.29 19.64
CA TYR A 214 6.61 -2.49 20.37
C TYR A 214 7.06 -2.36 21.83
N GLU A 215 6.37 -3.06 22.73
CA GLU A 215 6.73 -3.11 24.14
C GLU A 215 7.78 -4.20 24.39
N ASP A 216 8.91 -3.80 24.95
CA ASP A 216 9.98 -4.66 25.44
C ASP A 216 9.84 -4.82 26.96
N GLU A 217 10.05 -6.05 27.46
CA GLU A 217 9.86 -6.39 28.87
C GLU A 217 10.71 -5.54 29.84
N VAL A 218 11.87 -5.08 29.40
CA VAL A 218 12.83 -4.37 30.27
C VAL A 218 12.83 -2.88 29.97
N ALA A 219 12.83 -2.51 28.69
CA ALA A 219 12.98 -1.12 28.26
C ALA A 219 11.64 -0.38 28.11
N GLY A 220 10.51 -1.08 28.19
CA GLY A 220 9.20 -0.52 27.81
C GLY A 220 9.12 -0.30 26.30
N TRP A 221 8.59 0.84 25.85
CA TRP A 221 8.43 1.11 24.42
C TRP A 221 9.77 1.22 23.67
N LYS A 222 10.01 0.28 22.75
CA LYS A 222 11.10 0.31 21.78
C LYS A 222 10.61 0.69 20.40
N LYS A 223 11.35 1.58 19.73
CA LYS A 223 11.05 1.98 18.35
C LYS A 223 11.52 0.90 17.40
N LEU A 224 10.60 0.34 16.61
CA LEU A 224 10.90 -0.64 15.58
C LEU A 224 11.33 0.04 14.28
N ARG A 225 10.59 1.08 13.87
CA ARG A 225 10.74 1.68 12.55
C ARG A 225 10.18 3.09 12.48
N GLU A 226 10.80 3.92 11.64
CA GLU A 226 10.28 5.21 11.21
C GLU A 226 9.95 5.14 9.72
N VAL A 227 8.69 5.39 9.36
CA VAL A 227 8.21 5.41 7.99
C VAL A 227 7.94 6.85 7.60
N THR A 228 8.92 7.47 6.93
CA THR A 228 8.80 8.85 6.49
C THR A 228 7.76 8.99 5.38
N TRP A 229 7.06 10.13 5.37
CA TRP A 229 6.09 10.50 4.34
C TRP A 229 4.89 9.56 4.15
N PHE A 230 4.59 8.67 5.11
CA PHE A 230 3.44 7.77 5.04
C PHE A 230 2.12 8.52 4.79
N PHE A 231 1.92 9.66 5.46
CA PHE A 231 0.72 10.48 5.35
C PHE A 231 0.80 11.55 4.25
N TRP A 232 1.91 11.65 3.51
CA TRP A 232 2.04 12.64 2.44
C TRP A 232 1.05 12.35 1.30
N GLY A 233 0.26 13.36 0.95
CA GLY A 233 -0.79 13.26 -0.07
C GLY A 233 -1.97 12.36 0.31
N VAL A 234 -2.14 12.06 1.60
CA VAL A 234 -3.23 11.22 2.13
C VAL A 234 -4.22 12.10 2.87
N GLU A 235 -5.47 12.13 2.41
CA GLU A 235 -6.56 12.76 3.16
C GLU A 235 -6.88 11.95 4.42
N ASP A 236 -7.15 12.60 5.56
CA ASP A 236 -7.37 11.89 6.83
C ASP A 236 -8.53 10.88 6.74
N LYS A 237 -9.61 11.22 6.02
CA LYS A 237 -10.75 10.32 5.76
C LYS A 237 -10.41 9.07 4.93
N ALA A 238 -9.25 9.05 4.28
CA ALA A 238 -8.74 7.91 3.54
C ALA A 238 -7.93 6.96 4.45
N VAL A 239 -7.64 7.35 5.70
CA VAL A 239 -6.91 6.50 6.64
C VAL A 239 -7.85 5.47 7.26
N ARG A 240 -7.39 4.23 7.30
CA ARG A 240 -8.07 3.11 7.94
C ARG A 240 -7.11 2.41 8.88
N VAL A 241 -7.55 2.11 10.09
CA VAL A 241 -6.73 1.46 11.11
C VAL A 241 -7.50 0.29 11.68
N GLY A 242 -6.79 -0.78 11.99
CA GLY A 242 -7.40 -2.00 12.48
C GLY A 242 -6.38 -3.04 12.90
N VAL A 243 -6.85 -4.27 12.97
CA VAL A 243 -6.05 -5.45 13.32
C VAL A 243 -6.08 -6.46 12.20
N TYR A 244 -5.07 -7.32 12.15
CA TYR A 244 -4.98 -8.43 11.21
C TYR A 244 -4.47 -9.70 11.89
N ALA A 245 -4.82 -10.85 11.32
CA ALA A 245 -4.23 -12.14 11.62
C ALA A 245 -3.90 -12.87 10.32
N SER A 246 -2.80 -13.61 10.27
CA SER A 246 -2.45 -14.39 9.08
C SER A 246 -1.67 -15.66 9.42
N ARG A 247 -1.96 -16.73 8.67
CA ARG A 247 -1.26 -18.01 8.70
C ARG A 247 -0.81 -18.36 7.27
N PRO A 248 0.36 -17.87 6.83
CA PRO A 248 0.87 -18.11 5.48
C PRO A 248 1.29 -19.57 5.27
N ALA A 249 1.95 -20.18 6.26
CA ALA A 249 2.33 -21.58 6.18
C ALA A 249 1.11 -22.50 6.27
N ASN A 250 1.21 -23.59 5.53
CA ASN A 250 0.25 -24.68 5.58
C ASN A 250 1.05 -25.99 5.59
N PHE A 251 1.41 -26.44 6.78
CA PHE A 251 1.87 -27.81 6.94
C PHE A 251 0.63 -28.69 6.90
N GLY A 252 0.28 -29.15 5.70
CA GLY A 252 -0.70 -30.21 5.56
C GLY A 252 -0.24 -31.45 6.34
N THR A 253 -1.18 -32.32 6.68
CA THR A 253 -0.92 -33.68 7.18
C THR A 253 0.20 -34.31 6.35
N SER A 254 1.31 -34.68 6.98
CA SER A 254 2.43 -35.30 6.26
C SER A 254 1.97 -36.55 5.51
N MET A 255 2.64 -36.92 4.42
CA MET A 255 2.33 -38.19 3.72
C MET A 255 2.43 -39.40 4.65
N TYR A 256 3.24 -39.31 5.72
CA TYR A 256 3.34 -40.30 6.78
C TYR A 256 2.08 -40.34 7.66
N GLU A 257 1.61 -39.20 8.19
CA GLU A 257 0.38 -39.13 9.00
C GLU A 257 -0.86 -39.54 8.20
N ARG A 258 -0.92 -39.17 6.91
CA ARG A 258 -1.99 -39.59 6.00
C ARG A 258 -2.00 -41.11 5.81
N ARG A 259 -0.82 -41.75 5.76
CA ARG A 259 -0.69 -43.23 5.66
C ARG A 259 -1.00 -43.95 6.98
N GLN A 260 -0.77 -43.29 8.11
CA GLN A 260 -1.05 -43.81 9.45
C GLN A 260 -2.50 -43.55 9.91
N GLY A 261 -3.32 -42.89 9.10
CA GLY A 261 -4.73 -42.62 9.42
C GLY A 261 -4.95 -41.46 10.41
N PHE A 262 -3.93 -40.64 10.69
CA PHE A 262 -4.08 -39.43 11.50
C PHE A 262 -4.64 -38.30 10.63
N SER A 263 -5.92 -37.98 10.82
CA SER A 263 -6.54 -36.80 10.21
C SER A 263 -6.35 -35.59 11.13
N VAL A 264 -5.22 -34.89 11.00
CA VAL A 264 -5.08 -33.56 11.59
C VAL A 264 -5.56 -32.55 10.55
N SER A 265 -6.83 -32.12 10.65
CA SER A 265 -7.31 -30.99 9.84
C SER A 265 -6.48 -29.76 10.21
N PRO A 266 -5.98 -28.99 9.22
CA PRO A 266 -5.19 -27.81 9.52
C PRO A 266 -6.06 -26.81 10.29
N ARG A 267 -5.61 -26.44 11.48
CA ARG A 267 -6.34 -25.54 12.38
C ARG A 267 -6.12 -24.09 11.93
N ASN A 268 -7.10 -23.24 12.17
CA ASN A 268 -6.92 -21.79 12.02
C ASN A 268 -5.95 -21.29 13.10
N LEU A 269 -5.17 -20.25 12.80
CA LEU A 269 -4.53 -19.45 13.83
C LEU A 269 -5.62 -18.62 14.49
N CYS A 270 -5.73 -18.64 15.81
CA CYS A 270 -6.60 -17.72 16.55
C CYS A 270 -5.72 -16.71 17.26
N VAL A 271 -5.83 -15.43 16.88
CA VAL A 271 -5.11 -14.34 17.54
C VAL A 271 -6.08 -13.57 18.42
N ASP A 272 -5.75 -13.45 19.69
CA ASP A 272 -6.46 -12.65 20.68
C ASP A 272 -5.95 -11.20 20.64
N PHE A 273 -6.88 -10.27 20.69
CA PHE A 273 -6.64 -8.84 20.72
C PHE A 273 -7.27 -8.25 21.97
N GLU A 274 -6.45 -7.52 22.74
CA GLU A 274 -6.88 -6.84 23.96
C GLU A 274 -6.49 -5.36 23.92
N GLY A 275 -7.41 -4.51 24.35
CA GLY A 275 -7.14 -3.09 24.60
C GLY A 275 -6.84 -2.31 23.33
N LEU A 276 -7.52 -2.58 22.21
CA LEU A 276 -7.36 -1.77 21.00
C LEU A 276 -7.86 -0.35 21.26
N GLU A 277 -6.94 0.61 21.19
CA GLU A 277 -7.23 2.03 21.25
C GLU A 277 -6.81 2.71 19.96
N ILE A 278 -7.66 3.61 19.45
CA ILE A 278 -7.40 4.42 18.26
C ILE A 278 -7.73 5.87 18.63
N PHE A 279 -6.78 6.76 18.39
CA PHE A 279 -6.81 8.19 18.72
C PHE A 279 -6.81 9.05 17.45
#